data_AF-A0A357V2S9-F1
#
_entry.id   AF-A0A357V2S9-F1
#
_cell.length_a   1.000
_cell.length_b   1.000
_cell.length_c   1.000
_cell.angle_alpha   90.00
_cell.angle_beta   90.00
_cell.angle_gamma   90.00
#
_symmetry.space_group_name_H-M   'P 1'
#
loop_
_entity.id
_entity.type
_entity.pdbx_description
1 polymer ?
#
loop_
_entity_poly.entity_id
_entity_poly.type
_entity_poly.pdbx_seq_one_letter_code
_entity_poly.pdbx_strand_id
1 'polypeptide(L)'
;EQGYPIRLVVPGFEGNMWVKWLRRIEVGDGAWMAREETSKYTDLMPDGRARRFTWEMDAKSVITSPCPELPCKQKGPQVIKGIAWSGRGKIARVDVTVDGGRNWHQARLEDPVLPKCLTRFYLDGWSWDGNPAYLQSRAIDETGYVQPEMAALQAVRGVNSIYHNNAIQTWRINPTGEVENVRLA
;
A
#
# COMPACT_ATOMS: atom_id res chain seq x y z
N GLU A 1 9.02 2.11 23.10
CA GLU A 1 8.30 2.64 21.91
C GLU A 1 7.32 1.64 21.27
N GLN A 2 7.67 0.35 21.14
CA GLN A 2 6.78 -0.67 20.51
C GLN A 2 5.79 -1.36 21.47
N GLY A 3 5.69 -0.92 22.73
CA GLY A 3 4.66 -1.38 23.66
C GLY A 3 5.10 -2.40 24.72
N TYR A 4 6.39 -2.49 25.02
CA TYR A 4 6.89 -3.29 26.15
C TYR A 4 6.10 -3.00 27.45
N PRO A 5 5.70 -4.01 28.25
CA PRO A 5 6.01 -5.43 28.08
C PRO A 5 5.02 -6.18 27.17
N ILE A 6 3.86 -5.60 26.86
CA ILE A 6 2.79 -6.28 26.14
C ILE A 6 2.02 -5.34 25.21
N ARG A 7 1.72 -5.85 24.01
CA ARG A 7 0.87 -5.19 23.01
C ARG A 7 -0.08 -6.19 22.36
N LEU A 8 -1.13 -5.68 21.75
CA LEU A 8 -1.93 -6.45 20.79
C LEU A 8 -1.23 -6.52 19.43
N VAL A 9 -1.43 -7.67 18.78
CA VAL A 9 -1.08 -7.93 17.38
C VAL A 9 -2.36 -8.40 16.71
N VAL A 10 -2.85 -7.64 15.74
CA VAL A 10 -4.15 -7.87 15.08
C VAL A 10 -3.92 -8.02 13.57
N PRO A 11 -3.57 -9.23 13.08
CA PRO A 11 -3.12 -9.42 11.70
C PRO A 11 -4.13 -8.94 10.66
N GLY A 12 -3.64 -8.07 9.77
CA GLY A 12 -4.40 -7.50 8.65
C GLY A 12 -5.27 -6.30 8.97
N PHE A 13 -5.39 -5.93 10.25
CA PHE A 13 -6.14 -4.76 10.66
C PHE A 13 -5.26 -3.52 10.82
N GLU A 14 -5.86 -2.35 10.74
CA GLU A 14 -5.18 -1.06 10.88
C GLU A 14 -4.39 -0.94 12.19
N GLY A 15 -3.28 -0.21 12.13
CA GLY A 15 -2.31 -0.15 13.22
C GLY A 15 -2.85 0.42 14.54
N ASN A 16 -3.96 1.18 14.51
CA ASN A 16 -4.59 1.71 15.72
C ASN A 16 -5.03 0.60 16.68
N MET A 17 -5.54 -0.51 16.14
CA MET A 17 -6.04 -1.64 16.92
C MET A 17 -4.93 -2.43 17.62
N TRP A 18 -3.66 -2.18 17.27
CA TRP A 18 -2.50 -2.85 17.85
C TRP A 18 -2.04 -2.14 19.12
N VAL A 19 -2.96 -2.04 20.09
CA VAL A 19 -2.81 -1.30 21.35
C VAL A 19 -1.51 -1.69 22.04
N LYS A 20 -0.67 -0.68 22.29
CA LYS A 20 0.62 -0.80 22.99
C LYS A 20 0.43 -0.59 24.49
N TRP A 21 1.33 -1.14 25.31
CA TRP A 21 1.28 -1.01 26.77
C TRP A 21 -0.07 -1.45 27.33
N LEU A 22 -0.53 -2.61 26.88
CA LEU A 22 -1.87 -3.10 27.15
C LEU A 22 -2.09 -3.31 28.65
N ARG A 23 -3.10 -2.63 29.22
CA ARG A 23 -3.39 -2.68 30.67
C ARG A 23 -4.70 -3.38 31.03
N ARG A 24 -5.64 -3.49 30.09
CA ARG A 24 -6.99 -3.99 30.34
C ARG A 24 -7.59 -4.54 29.05
N ILE A 25 -8.23 -5.70 29.16
CA ILE A 25 -9.15 -6.25 28.16
C ILE A 25 -10.52 -6.28 28.83
N GLU A 26 -11.50 -5.61 28.23
CA GLU A 26 -12.87 -5.52 28.75
C GLU A 26 -13.83 -6.10 27.72
N VAL A 27 -14.64 -7.05 28.17
CA VAL A 27 -15.63 -7.73 27.33
C VAL A 27 -17.00 -7.11 27.63
N GLY A 28 -17.69 -6.66 26.59
CA GLY A 28 -19.04 -6.11 26.67
C GLY A 28 -19.96 -6.73 25.61
N ASP A 29 -21.23 -6.35 25.64
CA ASP A 29 -22.27 -6.79 24.71
C ASP A 29 -22.34 -5.92 23.43
N GLY A 30 -21.51 -4.89 23.32
CA GLY A 30 -21.42 -4.00 22.16
C GLY A 30 -20.06 -3.30 22.01
N ALA A 31 -19.92 -2.51 20.94
CA ALA A 31 -18.73 -1.70 20.70
C ALA A 31 -18.66 -0.51 21.69
N TRP A 32 -17.46 -0.17 22.16
CA TRP A 32 -17.25 0.89 23.16
C TRP A 32 -17.40 2.31 22.62
N MET A 33 -17.41 2.47 21.30
CA MET A 33 -17.57 3.75 20.60
C MET A 33 -16.53 4.79 21.06
N ALA A 34 -15.30 4.32 21.32
CA ALA A 34 -14.23 5.18 21.80
C ALA A 34 -13.86 6.26 20.77
N ARG A 35 -13.14 7.29 21.20
CA ARG A 35 -12.67 8.38 20.33
C ARG A 35 -11.94 7.85 19.07
N GLU A 36 -11.12 6.83 19.24
CA GLU A 36 -10.29 6.23 18.18
C GLU A 36 -11.05 5.27 17.24
N GLU A 37 -12.38 5.19 17.36
CA GLU A 37 -13.26 4.45 16.43
C GLU A 37 -14.55 5.23 16.09
N THR A 38 -14.57 6.54 16.42
CA THR A 38 -15.68 7.48 16.18
C THR A 38 -15.21 8.81 15.62
N SER A 39 -14.32 9.51 16.33
CA SER A 39 -13.75 10.79 15.90
C SER A 39 -12.54 10.61 14.99
N LYS A 40 -11.77 9.55 15.24
CA LYS A 40 -10.63 9.09 14.44
C LYS A 40 -10.94 7.70 13.89
N TYR A 41 -10.20 7.34 12.84
CA TYR A 41 -10.35 6.05 12.14
C TYR A 41 -11.79 5.81 11.66
N THR A 42 -12.39 6.88 11.17
CA THR A 42 -13.67 6.89 10.48
C THR A 42 -13.51 7.64 9.17
N ASP A 43 -13.99 7.06 8.08
CA ASP A 43 -13.75 7.57 6.73
C ASP A 43 -14.94 8.39 6.24
N LEU A 44 -14.77 9.71 6.15
CA LEU A 44 -15.80 10.61 5.63
C LEU A 44 -16.01 10.36 4.13
N MET A 45 -17.26 10.12 3.76
CA MET A 45 -17.72 9.84 2.40
C MET A 45 -18.33 11.10 1.75
N PRO A 46 -18.51 11.13 0.42
CA PRO A 46 -19.02 12.30 -0.30
C PRO A 46 -20.42 12.77 0.13
N ASP A 47 -21.25 11.86 0.65
CA ASP A 47 -22.61 12.14 1.10
C ASP A 47 -22.67 12.71 2.54
N GLY A 48 -21.53 13.00 3.15
CA GLY A 48 -21.43 13.54 4.50
C GLY A 48 -21.53 12.48 5.61
N ARG A 49 -21.76 11.20 5.28
CA ARG A 49 -21.68 10.11 6.26
C ARG A 49 -20.25 9.60 6.38
N ALA A 50 -19.94 8.93 7.49
CA ALA A 50 -18.65 8.30 7.68
C ALA A 50 -18.78 6.78 7.80
N ARG A 51 -17.87 6.05 7.15
CA ARG A 51 -17.68 4.62 7.44
C ARG A 51 -16.94 4.48 8.76
N ARG A 52 -17.33 3.48 9.53
CA ARG A 52 -16.72 3.13 10.82
C ARG A 52 -16.32 1.67 10.77
N PHE A 53 -15.38 1.30 11.63
CA PHE A 53 -14.93 -0.09 11.74
C PHE A 53 -14.39 -0.63 10.41
N THR A 54 -13.70 0.22 9.66
CA THR A 54 -12.99 -0.12 8.42
C THR A 54 -11.68 -0.84 8.75
N TRP A 55 -11.76 -1.92 9.54
CA TRP A 55 -10.57 -2.49 10.18
C TRP A 55 -9.54 -3.05 9.20
N GLU A 56 -9.99 -3.73 8.15
CA GLU A 56 -9.12 -4.42 7.19
C GLU A 56 -8.28 -3.46 6.34
N MET A 57 -6.98 -3.73 6.26
CA MET A 57 -6.08 -3.02 5.35
C MET A 57 -6.09 -3.72 3.98
N ASP A 58 -6.72 -3.13 2.97
CA ASP A 58 -6.78 -3.68 1.61
C ASP A 58 -5.39 -3.85 0.96
N ALA A 59 -5.31 -4.65 -0.11
CA ALA A 59 -4.06 -4.89 -0.81
C ALA A 59 -3.38 -3.60 -1.28
N LYS A 60 -2.09 -3.48 -1.02
CA LYS A 60 -1.27 -2.32 -1.39
C LYS A 60 0.14 -2.77 -1.76
N SER A 61 0.77 -2.02 -2.66
CA SER A 61 2.17 -2.15 -2.99
C SER A 61 2.84 -0.80 -3.17
N VAL A 62 4.17 -0.78 -3.04
CA VAL A 62 5.01 0.36 -3.38
C VAL A 62 6.38 -0.12 -3.87
N ILE A 63 6.89 0.53 -4.92
CA ILE A 63 8.27 0.37 -5.37
C ILE A 63 9.19 1.11 -4.40
N THR A 64 10.17 0.41 -3.86
CA THR A 64 11.17 0.93 -2.91
C THR A 64 12.50 1.29 -3.57
N SER A 65 12.72 0.87 -4.82
CA SER A 65 13.86 1.28 -5.63
C SER A 65 13.59 0.93 -7.10
N PRO A 66 13.81 1.86 -8.05
CA PRO A 66 14.14 3.27 -7.83
C PRO A 66 13.03 4.06 -7.10
N CYS A 67 13.42 4.98 -6.22
CA CYS A 67 12.54 5.89 -5.47
C CYS A 67 13.25 7.23 -5.21
N PRO A 68 12.60 8.28 -4.69
CA PRO A 68 13.22 9.58 -4.47
C PRO A 68 14.54 9.52 -3.68
N GLU A 69 14.63 8.64 -2.68
CA GLU A 69 15.81 8.44 -1.84
C GLU A 69 16.86 7.50 -2.48
N LEU A 70 16.49 6.76 -3.53
CA LEU A 70 17.34 5.81 -4.26
C LEU A 70 17.19 6.03 -5.78
N PRO A 71 17.75 7.13 -6.32
CA PRO A 71 17.64 7.47 -7.73
C PRO A 71 18.45 6.53 -8.62
N CYS A 72 18.14 6.53 -9.92
CA CYS A 72 18.92 5.83 -10.93
C CYS A 72 20.25 6.55 -11.15
N LYS A 73 21.37 5.89 -10.84
CA LYS A 73 22.71 6.52 -10.96
C LYS A 73 23.26 6.54 -12.38
N GLN A 74 22.85 5.57 -13.20
CA GLN A 74 23.34 5.41 -14.57
C GLN A 74 22.34 4.63 -15.42
N LYS A 75 22.45 4.79 -16.73
CA LYS A 75 21.71 3.99 -17.72
C LYS A 75 22.12 2.51 -17.62
N GLY A 76 21.26 1.65 -18.14
CA GLY A 76 21.50 0.22 -18.23
C GLY A 76 20.60 -0.60 -17.30
N PRO A 77 20.96 -1.87 -17.05
CA PRO A 77 20.16 -2.79 -16.26
C PRO A 77 19.87 -2.25 -14.85
N GLN A 78 18.61 -2.25 -14.47
CA GLN A 78 18.12 -1.85 -13.16
C GLN A 78 17.16 -2.93 -12.63
N VAL A 79 17.24 -3.22 -11.33
CA VAL A 79 16.26 -4.09 -10.68
C VAL A 79 15.24 -3.21 -9.98
N ILE A 80 13.99 -3.28 -10.43
CA ILE A 80 12.89 -2.63 -9.71
C ILE A 80 12.49 -3.56 -8.57
N LYS A 81 12.49 -3.06 -7.34
CA LYS A 81 12.10 -3.83 -6.16
C LYS A 81 11.15 -3.05 -5.26
N GLY A 82 10.24 -3.76 -4.63
CA GLY A 82 9.24 -3.14 -3.76
C GLY A 82 8.70 -4.10 -2.72
N ILE A 83 7.68 -3.64 -2.02
CA ILE A 83 6.93 -4.44 -1.05
C ILE A 83 5.44 -4.37 -1.37
N ALA A 84 4.75 -5.47 -1.14
CA ALA A 84 3.30 -5.60 -1.27
C ALA A 84 2.73 -6.30 -0.02
N TRP A 85 1.49 -6.01 0.33
CA TRP A 85 0.80 -6.63 1.47
C TRP A 85 -0.71 -6.56 1.28
N SER A 86 -1.45 -7.46 1.93
CA SER A 86 -2.90 -7.40 2.05
C SER A 86 -3.32 -7.88 3.44
N GLY A 87 -4.24 -7.17 4.07
CA GLY A 87 -4.87 -7.58 5.33
C GLY A 87 -5.90 -8.70 5.14
N ARG A 88 -6.30 -8.97 3.90
CA ARG A 88 -7.26 -10.03 3.53
C ARG A 88 -6.60 -11.40 3.33
N GLY A 89 -5.27 -11.48 3.27
CA GLY A 89 -4.60 -12.74 2.97
C GLY A 89 -3.18 -12.60 2.43
N LYS A 90 -2.78 -13.55 1.59
CA LYS A 90 -1.51 -13.54 0.85
C LYS A 90 -1.56 -12.61 -0.36
N ILE A 91 -0.39 -12.09 -0.75
CA ILE A 91 -0.21 -11.51 -2.09
C ILE A 91 -0.13 -12.65 -3.10
N ALA A 92 -1.05 -12.69 -4.06
CA ALA A 92 -1.01 -13.68 -5.14
C ALA A 92 -0.07 -13.26 -6.26
N ARG A 93 -0.01 -11.95 -6.55
CA ARG A 93 0.75 -11.40 -7.67
C ARG A 93 1.03 -9.91 -7.46
N VAL A 94 2.14 -9.42 -8.02
CA VAL A 94 2.40 -7.99 -8.20
C VAL A 94 2.70 -7.73 -9.67
N ASP A 95 2.03 -6.74 -10.23
CA ASP A 95 2.35 -6.21 -11.55
C ASP A 95 3.13 -4.90 -11.43
N VAL A 96 4.09 -4.70 -12.33
CA VAL A 96 4.90 -3.48 -12.43
C VAL A 96 4.81 -2.93 -13.85
N THR A 97 4.69 -1.62 -13.94
CA THR A 97 4.72 -0.86 -15.20
C THR A 97 5.87 0.14 -15.14
N VAL A 98 6.43 0.47 -16.31
CA VAL A 98 7.43 1.52 -16.48
C VAL A 98 6.95 2.68 -17.37
N ASP A 99 5.70 2.59 -17.85
CA ASP A 99 5.09 3.53 -18.80
C ASP A 99 3.76 4.12 -18.28
N GLY A 100 3.59 4.11 -16.95
CA GLY A 100 2.47 4.78 -16.29
C GLY A 100 1.14 4.02 -16.40
N GLY A 101 1.21 2.69 -16.46
CA GLY A 101 0.03 1.82 -16.38
C GLY A 101 -0.50 1.35 -17.74
N ARG A 102 0.19 1.66 -18.84
CA ARG A 102 -0.21 1.23 -20.18
C ARG A 102 0.12 -0.24 -20.41
N ASN A 103 1.32 -0.67 -20.01
CA ASN A 103 1.77 -2.04 -20.09
C ASN A 103 2.22 -2.53 -18.72
N TRP A 104 1.86 -3.78 -18.38
CA TRP A 104 2.13 -4.40 -17.09
C TRP A 104 2.94 -5.67 -17.26
N HIS A 105 3.98 -5.81 -16.43
CA HIS A 105 4.84 -6.97 -16.35
C HIS A 105 4.69 -7.59 -14.96
N GLN A 106 4.47 -8.90 -14.92
CA GLN A 106 4.39 -9.61 -13.65
C GLN A 106 5.78 -9.66 -12.99
N ALA A 107 5.85 -9.17 -11.75
CA ALA A 107 7.04 -9.25 -10.92
C ALA A 107 7.16 -10.64 -10.26
N ARG A 108 8.40 -11.05 -9.99
CA ARG A 108 8.71 -12.22 -9.17
C ARG A 108 8.54 -11.87 -7.69
N LEU A 109 7.79 -12.69 -6.96
CA LEU A 109 7.68 -12.58 -5.51
C LEU A 109 8.83 -13.32 -4.82
N GLU A 110 9.28 -12.82 -3.68
CA GLU A 110 10.24 -13.51 -2.81
C GLU A 110 9.48 -14.43 -1.86
N ASP A 111 9.84 -15.72 -1.85
CA ASP A 111 9.30 -16.68 -0.92
C ASP A 111 9.98 -16.61 0.46
N PRO A 112 9.25 -16.91 1.56
CA PRO A 112 7.86 -17.35 1.58
C PRO A 112 6.85 -16.20 1.50
N VAL A 113 5.78 -16.39 0.72
CA VAL A 113 4.61 -15.50 0.73
C VAL A 113 3.61 -15.91 1.82
N LEU A 114 3.55 -15.13 2.89
CA LEU A 114 2.73 -15.40 4.08
C LEU A 114 1.48 -14.52 4.13
N PRO A 115 0.35 -15.03 4.69
CA PRO A 115 -0.87 -14.26 4.79
C PRO A 115 -0.68 -13.08 5.75
N LYS A 116 -1.12 -11.89 5.33
CA LYS A 116 -1.11 -10.67 6.17
C LYS A 116 0.30 -10.22 6.59
N CYS A 117 1.31 -10.53 5.77
CA CYS A 117 2.70 -10.10 5.93
C CYS A 117 3.17 -9.23 4.76
N LEU A 118 4.27 -8.50 4.97
CA LEU A 118 4.98 -7.85 3.87
C LEU A 118 5.58 -8.92 2.96
N THR A 119 5.36 -8.76 1.66
CA THR A 119 5.90 -9.61 0.59
C THR A 119 6.81 -8.77 -0.28
N ARG A 120 8.06 -9.20 -0.45
CA ARG A 120 9.04 -8.54 -1.33
C ARG A 120 8.78 -8.97 -2.78
N PHE A 121 8.90 -8.03 -3.72
CA PHE A 121 8.82 -8.33 -5.15
C PHE A 121 9.97 -7.68 -5.94
N TYR A 122 10.29 -8.28 -7.09
CA TYR A 122 11.30 -7.81 -8.04
C TYR A 122 10.76 -7.87 -9.47
N LEU A 123 10.95 -6.80 -10.24
CA LEU A 123 10.92 -6.87 -11.70
C LEU A 123 12.36 -6.85 -12.20
N ASP A 124 12.78 -8.02 -12.67
CA ASP A 124 14.09 -8.27 -13.25
C ASP A 124 14.09 -7.91 -14.75
N GLY A 125 15.25 -7.61 -15.33
CA GLY A 125 15.41 -7.43 -16.78
C GLY A 125 14.98 -6.08 -17.36
N TRP A 126 14.56 -5.12 -16.53
CA TRP A 126 14.37 -3.74 -17.00
C TRP A 126 15.72 -3.05 -17.18
N SER A 127 15.91 -2.37 -18.30
CA SER A 127 17.09 -1.55 -18.57
C SER A 127 16.65 -0.13 -18.83
N TRP A 128 17.07 0.79 -17.97
CA TRP A 128 16.74 2.19 -18.14
C TRP A 128 17.62 2.81 -19.24
N ASP A 129 16.99 3.36 -20.27
CA ASP A 129 17.61 3.94 -21.47
C ASP A 129 17.98 5.43 -21.30
N GLY A 130 17.62 6.04 -20.17
CA GLY A 130 17.79 7.45 -19.89
C GLY A 130 16.60 8.33 -20.28
N ASN A 131 15.52 7.76 -20.82
CA ASN A 131 14.29 8.49 -21.08
C ASN A 131 13.42 8.57 -19.82
N PRO A 132 12.47 9.51 -19.74
CA PRO A 132 11.53 9.54 -18.63
C PRO A 132 10.75 8.22 -18.53
N ALA A 133 10.63 7.70 -17.30
CA ALA A 133 9.86 6.50 -17.02
C ALA A 133 8.87 6.76 -15.88
N TYR A 134 7.73 6.07 -15.91
CA TYR A 134 6.69 6.19 -14.89
C TYR A 134 6.49 4.82 -14.25
N LEU A 135 7.17 4.61 -13.13
CA LEU A 135 7.11 3.34 -12.41
C LEU A 135 5.86 3.30 -11.53
N GLN A 136 5.11 2.21 -11.64
CA GLN A 136 4.04 1.88 -10.71
C GLN A 136 4.06 0.39 -10.37
N SER A 137 3.54 0.04 -9.20
CA SER A 137 3.25 -1.34 -8.83
C SER A 137 1.80 -1.49 -8.41
N ARG A 138 1.22 -2.66 -8.72
CA ARG A 138 -0.16 -3.01 -8.37
C ARG A 138 -0.21 -4.40 -7.76
N ALA A 139 -0.62 -4.49 -6.50
CA ALA A 139 -0.82 -5.75 -5.81
C ALA A 139 -2.15 -6.42 -6.19
N ILE A 140 -2.14 -7.75 -6.26
CA ILE A 140 -3.32 -8.61 -6.35
C ILE A 140 -3.21 -9.63 -5.22
N ASP A 141 -4.22 -9.72 -4.37
CA ASP A 141 -4.25 -10.69 -3.27
C ASP A 141 -4.99 -11.98 -3.63
N GLU A 142 -4.94 -12.96 -2.74
CA GLU A 142 -5.57 -14.27 -2.95
C GLU A 142 -7.09 -14.24 -3.02
N THR A 143 -7.75 -13.12 -2.67
CA THR A 143 -9.20 -12.94 -2.87
C THR A 143 -9.53 -12.44 -4.28
N GLY A 144 -8.51 -12.13 -5.09
CA GLY A 144 -8.66 -11.51 -6.40
C GLY A 144 -8.84 -9.98 -6.33
N TYR A 145 -8.67 -9.36 -5.15
CA TYR A 145 -8.73 -7.91 -5.05
C TYR A 145 -7.51 -7.30 -5.75
N VAL A 146 -7.75 -6.34 -6.62
CA VAL A 146 -6.72 -5.63 -7.36
C VAL A 146 -6.56 -4.23 -6.77
N GLN A 147 -5.33 -3.87 -6.42
CA GLN A 147 -5.01 -2.54 -5.90
C GLN A 147 -5.49 -1.45 -6.88
N PRO A 148 -6.30 -0.48 -6.43
CA PRO A 148 -6.96 0.47 -7.31
C PRO A 148 -6.06 1.66 -7.67
N GLU A 149 -6.40 2.33 -8.76
CA GLU A 149 -5.89 3.67 -9.06
C GLU A 149 -6.50 4.71 -8.11
N MET A 150 -5.84 5.86 -7.97
CA MET A 150 -6.34 6.96 -7.14
C MET A 150 -7.72 7.45 -7.62
N ALA A 151 -7.91 7.58 -8.93
CA ALA A 151 -9.18 8.03 -9.50
C ALA A 151 -10.33 7.07 -9.15
N ALA A 152 -10.10 5.76 -9.23
CA ALA A 152 -11.09 4.76 -8.85
C ALA A 152 -11.46 4.85 -7.35
N LEU A 153 -10.49 5.09 -6.47
CA LEU A 153 -10.77 5.31 -5.04
C LEU A 153 -11.55 6.61 -4.80
N GLN A 154 -11.15 7.71 -5.44
CA GLN A 154 -11.79 9.01 -5.28
C GLN A 154 -13.21 9.03 -5.85
N ALA A 155 -13.49 8.27 -6.93
CA ALA A 155 -14.84 8.13 -7.48
C ALA A 155 -15.83 7.55 -6.46
N VAL A 156 -15.35 6.69 -5.54
CA VAL A 156 -16.17 6.06 -4.50
C VAL A 156 -16.12 6.83 -3.18
N ARG A 157 -14.93 7.27 -2.76
CA ARG A 157 -14.66 7.80 -1.41
C ARG A 157 -14.54 9.32 -1.36
N GLY A 158 -14.52 9.99 -2.50
CA GLY A 158 -14.19 11.41 -2.59
C GLY A 158 -12.74 11.69 -2.17
N VAL A 159 -12.47 12.94 -1.80
CA VAL A 159 -11.13 13.42 -1.44
C VAL A 159 -10.92 13.59 0.06
N ASN A 160 -11.98 13.40 0.86
CA ASN A 160 -11.97 13.62 2.31
C ASN A 160 -11.86 12.32 3.14
N SER A 161 -11.74 11.16 2.50
CA SER A 161 -11.40 9.90 3.17
C SER A 161 -9.93 9.92 3.56
N ILE A 162 -9.66 10.19 4.83
CA ILE A 162 -8.28 10.40 5.35
C ILE A 162 -7.50 9.07 5.44
N TYR A 163 -8.19 7.97 5.75
CA TYR A 163 -7.56 6.66 5.99
C TYR A 163 -7.71 5.73 4.78
N HIS A 164 -7.10 4.54 4.88
CA HIS A 164 -7.20 3.45 3.89
C HIS A 164 -6.90 3.83 2.43
N ASN A 165 -6.00 4.80 2.20
CA ASN A 165 -5.50 5.08 0.87
C ASN A 165 -4.51 3.99 0.44
N ASN A 166 -4.97 3.04 -0.36
CA ASN A 166 -4.17 2.00 -1.01
C ASN A 166 -3.97 2.24 -2.51
N ALA A 167 -4.18 3.46 -3.00
CA ALA A 167 -3.97 3.80 -4.40
C ALA A 167 -2.58 3.40 -4.88
N ILE A 168 -2.49 3.03 -6.15
CA ILE A 168 -1.22 2.84 -6.87
C ILE A 168 -0.35 4.11 -6.75
N GLN A 169 0.90 3.93 -6.33
CA GLN A 169 1.91 4.99 -6.27
C GLN A 169 2.63 5.10 -7.62
N THR A 170 2.90 6.33 -8.07
CA THR A 170 3.71 6.58 -9.27
C THR A 170 5.02 7.26 -8.91
N TRP A 171 6.12 6.71 -9.42
CA TRP A 171 7.42 7.37 -9.43
C TRP A 171 7.77 7.80 -10.84
N ARG A 172 8.06 9.08 -11.04
CA ARG A 172 8.61 9.57 -12.31
C ARG A 172 10.12 9.56 -12.19
N ILE A 173 10.79 8.84 -13.08
CA ILE A 173 12.23 8.91 -13.26
C ILE A 173 12.48 9.95 -14.35
N ASN A 174 13.26 10.98 -14.03
CA ASN A 174 13.67 12.00 -14.99
C ASN A 174 14.92 11.55 -15.76
N PRO A 175 15.28 12.19 -16.90
CA PRO A 175 16.48 11.85 -17.67
C PRO A 175 17.80 11.96 -16.88
N THR A 176 17.81 12.73 -15.79
CA THR A 176 18.92 12.84 -14.84
C THR A 176 19.05 11.62 -13.92
N GLY A 177 18.03 10.77 -13.86
CA GLY A 177 17.92 9.62 -12.97
C GLY A 177 17.27 9.93 -11.62
N GLU A 178 17.01 11.22 -11.33
CA GLU A 178 16.22 11.67 -10.19
C GLU A 178 14.80 11.12 -10.25
N VAL A 179 14.22 10.88 -9.07
CA VAL A 179 12.92 10.24 -8.94
C VAL A 179 11.96 11.13 -8.16
N GLU A 180 10.80 11.40 -8.74
CA GLU A 180 9.79 12.30 -8.19
C GLU A 180 8.50 11.56 -7.83
N ASN A 181 7.86 11.99 -6.75
CA ASN A 181 6.48 11.61 -6.43
C ASN A 181 5.52 12.36 -7.35
N VAL A 182 4.81 11.65 -8.21
CA VAL A 182 3.83 12.26 -9.13
C VAL A 182 2.48 11.55 -9.05
N ARG A 183 1.44 12.21 -9.55
CA ARG A 183 0.15 11.60 -9.86
C ARG A 183 -0.12 11.72 -11.34
N LEU A 184 -0.49 10.61 -11.96
CA LEU A 184 -1.02 10.60 -13.32
C LEU A 184 -2.53 10.89 -13.24
N ALA A 185 -3.02 11.63 -14.23
CA ALA A 185 -4.43 11.98 -14.37
C ALA A 185 -5.22 10.83 -15.01
#